data_AF-A0A2G5QQ73-F1
#
_entry.id   AF-A0A2G5QQ73-F1
#
_cell.length_a   1.000
_cell.length_b   1.000
_cell.length_c   1.000
_cell.angle_alpha   90.00
_cell.angle_beta   90.00
_cell.angle_gamma   90.00
#
_symmetry.space_group_name_H-M   'P 1'
#
loop_
_entity.id
_entity.type
_entity.pdbx_description
1 polymer ?
#
loop_
_entity_poly.entity_id
_entity_poly.type
_entity_poly.pdbx_seq_one_letter_code
_entity_poly.pdbx_strand_id
1 'polypeptide(L)'
;MNPGVRAHYRTELERITELVSGPASHATFLFDDLAAEADFVCRVHAVPFCTALRAAVSAFQIAFVSSKDAAVAHAAACARLEVIALLADGR
;
A
#
# COMPACT_ATOMS: atom_id res chain seq x y z
N MET A 1 7.56 16.79 -4.59
CA MET A 1 7.05 15.94 -3.49
C MET A 1 7.38 16.60 -2.15
N ASN A 2 6.37 16.85 -1.30
CA ASN A 2 6.53 17.46 0.03
C ASN A 2 7.50 16.61 0.90
N PRO A 3 8.43 17.22 1.68
CA PRO A 3 9.34 16.50 2.57
C PRO A 3 8.67 15.46 3.49
N GLY A 4 7.47 15.77 4.02
CA GLY A 4 6.73 14.86 4.88
C GLY A 4 6.22 13.61 4.14
N VAL A 5 5.80 13.78 2.89
CA VAL A 5 5.37 12.66 2.03
C VAL A 5 6.56 11.75 1.70
N ARG A 6 7.75 12.33 1.46
CA ARG A 6 8.99 11.55 1.23
C ARG A 6 9.39 10.74 2.45
N ALA A 7 9.33 11.35 3.64
CA ALA A 7 9.64 10.65 4.88
C ALA A 7 8.68 9.50 5.12
N HIS A 8 7.38 9.71 4.90
CA HIS A 8 6.36 8.68 5.02
C HIS A 8 6.58 7.52 4.02
N TYR A 9 6.80 7.84 2.74
CA TYR A 9 7.08 6.87 1.69
C TYR A 9 8.23 5.93 2.05
N ARG A 10 9.35 6.51 2.52
CA ARG A 10 10.51 5.74 2.94
C ARG A 10 10.21 4.81 4.13
N THR A 11 9.49 5.29 5.14
CA THR A 11 9.11 4.47 6.29
C THR A 11 8.23 3.28 5.89
N GLU A 12 7.29 3.47 4.96
CA GLU A 12 6.43 2.38 4.50
C GLU A 12 7.20 1.39 3.58
N LEU A 13 8.18 1.86 2.80
CA LEU A 13 9.08 0.99 2.02
C LEU A 13 9.98 0.13 2.93
N GLU A 14 10.55 0.73 3.98
CA GLU A 14 11.35 0.01 4.99
C GLU A 14 10.51 -1.13 5.61
N ARG A 15 9.24 -0.86 5.92
CA ARG A 15 8.31 -1.87 6.45
C ARG A 15 8.02 -3.05 5.52
N ILE A 16 7.87 -2.82 4.22
CA ILE A 16 7.71 -3.92 3.25
C ILE A 16 9.03 -4.68 3.09
N THR A 17 10.15 -3.97 3.08
CA THR A 17 11.49 -4.57 2.93
C THR A 17 11.84 -5.50 4.09
N GLU A 18 11.51 -5.12 5.33
CA GLU A 18 11.71 -5.99 6.50
C GLU A 18 10.81 -7.24 6.45
N LEU A 19 9.61 -7.11 5.90
CA LEU A 19 8.63 -8.19 5.85
C LEU A 19 8.93 -9.21 4.75
N VAL A 20 9.28 -8.75 3.56
CA VAL A 20 9.55 -9.60 2.40
C VAL A 20 11.02 -9.99 2.47
N SER A 21 11.32 -11.18 3.01
CA SER A 21 12.69 -11.73 3.15
C SER A 21 13.36 -12.09 1.81
N GLY A 22 13.26 -11.21 0.82
CA GLY A 22 13.79 -11.38 -0.54
C GLY A 22 14.75 -10.25 -0.94
N PRO A 23 15.14 -10.21 -2.23
CA PRO A 23 15.97 -9.13 -2.75
C PRO A 23 15.30 -7.78 -2.55
N ALA A 24 16.08 -6.74 -2.22
CA ALA A 24 15.56 -5.39 -2.03
C ALA A 24 14.77 -4.89 -3.26
N SER A 25 15.17 -5.28 -4.47
CA SER A 25 14.45 -4.96 -5.71
C SER A 25 13.03 -5.54 -5.75
N HIS A 26 12.79 -6.71 -5.14
CA HIS A 26 11.47 -7.31 -5.07
C HIS A 26 10.56 -6.55 -4.10
N ALA A 27 11.08 -6.16 -2.92
CA ALA A 27 10.34 -5.35 -1.98
C ALA A 27 10.00 -3.96 -2.55
N THR A 28 10.93 -3.33 -3.25
CA THR A 28 10.68 -2.06 -3.96
C THR A 28 9.61 -2.23 -5.03
N PHE A 29 9.67 -3.28 -5.84
CA PHE A 29 8.64 -3.55 -6.85
C PHE A 29 7.24 -3.67 -6.24
N LEU A 30 7.10 -4.49 -5.19
CA LEU A 30 5.82 -4.67 -4.49
C LEU A 30 5.32 -3.36 -3.88
N PHE A 31 6.23 -2.54 -3.35
CA PHE A 31 5.87 -1.27 -2.75
C PHE A 31 5.44 -0.23 -3.80
N ASP A 32 6.17 -0.11 -4.90
CA ASP A 32 5.84 0.81 -5.99
C ASP A 32 4.48 0.47 -6.63
N ASP A 33 4.15 -0.83 -6.72
CA ASP A 33 2.87 -1.33 -7.18
C ASP A 33 1.72 -0.89 -6.25
N LEU A 34 1.88 -1.06 -4.93
CA LEU A 34 0.91 -0.56 -3.94
C LEU A 34 0.79 0.97 -3.93
N ALA A 35 1.89 1.68 -4.18
CA ALA A 35 1.88 3.13 -4.28
C ALA A 35 1.12 3.62 -5.52
N ALA A 36 1.22 2.90 -6.64
CA ALA A 36 0.44 3.20 -7.85
C ALA A 36 -1.07 3.03 -7.60
N GLU A 37 -1.48 1.95 -6.91
CA GLU A 37 -2.88 1.73 -6.53
C GLU A 37 -3.39 2.81 -5.57
N ALA A 38 -2.59 3.19 -4.57
CA ALA A 38 -2.93 4.27 -3.65
C ALA A 38 -3.07 5.64 -4.36
N ASP A 39 -2.22 5.92 -5.35
CA ASP A 39 -2.28 7.13 -6.17
C ASP A 39 -3.52 7.15 -7.08
N PHE A 40 -3.92 5.99 -7.62
CA PHE A 40 -5.19 5.85 -8.34
C PHE A 40 -6.38 6.23 -7.44
N VAL A 41 -6.49 5.62 -6.26
CA VAL A 41 -7.58 5.92 -5.31
C VAL A 41 -7.57 7.39 -4.88
N CYS A 42 -6.39 7.96 -4.63
CA CYS A 42 -6.25 9.37 -4.27
C CYS A 42 -6.81 10.31 -5.33
N ARG A 43 -6.55 10.02 -6.61
CA ARG A 43 -7.01 10.85 -7.73
C ARG A 43 -8.51 10.73 -8.00
N VAL A 44 -9.06 9.53 -7.83
CA VAL A 44 -10.47 9.26 -8.19
C VAL A 44 -11.42 9.59 -7.04
N HIS A 45 -11.06 9.25 -5.80
CA HIS A 45 -11.98 9.29 -4.65
C HIS A 45 -11.60 10.34 -3.59
N ALA A 46 -10.68 11.26 -3.92
CA ALA A 46 -10.21 12.33 -3.03
C ALA A 46 -9.67 11.85 -1.65
N VAL A 47 -9.27 10.58 -1.55
CA VAL A 47 -8.63 10.02 -0.35
C VAL A 47 -7.19 10.53 -0.27
N PRO A 48 -6.71 11.06 0.88
CA PRO A 48 -5.32 11.51 0.97
C PRO A 48 -4.33 10.37 0.71
N PHE A 49 -3.37 10.58 -0.20
CA PHE A 49 -2.39 9.56 -0.63
C PHE A 49 -1.74 8.79 0.52
N CYS A 50 -1.25 9.48 1.56
CA CYS A 50 -0.60 8.83 2.70
C CYS A 50 -1.57 7.91 3.48
N THR A 51 -2.87 8.23 3.48
CA THR A 51 -3.90 7.40 4.11
C THR A 51 -4.16 6.15 3.27
N ALA A 52 -4.31 6.30 1.95
CA ALA A 52 -4.47 5.19 1.03
C ALA A 52 -3.26 4.25 1.06
N LEU A 53 -2.04 4.79 0.95
CA LEU A 53 -0.80 4.01 0.96
C LEU A 53 -0.62 3.24 2.27
N ARG A 54 -0.81 3.89 3.43
CA ARG A 54 -0.72 3.21 4.73
C ARG A 54 -1.73 2.07 4.84
N ALA A 55 -2.96 2.26 4.36
CA ALA A 55 -3.97 1.22 4.41
C ALA A 55 -3.63 0.04 3.50
N ALA A 56 -3.15 0.30 2.28
CA ALA A 56 -2.69 -0.71 1.34
C ALA A 56 -1.52 -1.52 1.93
N VAL A 57 -0.49 -0.85 2.44
CA VAL A 57 0.67 -1.48 3.08
C VAL A 57 0.25 -2.33 4.28
N SER A 58 -0.62 -1.80 5.16
CA SER A 58 -1.10 -2.55 6.33
C SER A 58 -1.87 -3.82 5.94
N ALA A 59 -2.74 -3.72 4.93
CA ALA A 59 -3.50 -4.87 4.43
C ALA A 59 -2.59 -5.90 3.76
N PHE A 60 -1.62 -5.45 2.96
CA PHE A 60 -0.59 -6.30 2.38
C PHE A 60 0.16 -7.05 3.48
N GLN A 61 0.64 -6.36 4.51
CA GLN A 61 1.41 -6.96 5.59
C GLN A 61 0.63 -8.07 6.31
N ILE A 62 -0.62 -7.79 6.69
CA ILE A 62 -1.48 -8.75 7.39
C ILE A 62 -1.68 -10.01 6.54
N ALA A 63 -2.04 -9.83 5.27
CA ALA A 63 -2.28 -10.94 4.37
C ALA A 63 -0.99 -11.72 4.08
N PHE A 64 0.11 -11.04 3.81
CA PHE A 64 1.40 -11.67 3.51
C PHE A 64 1.97 -12.45 4.69
N VAL A 65 1.82 -11.95 5.93
CA VAL A 65 2.24 -12.70 7.12
C VAL A 65 1.54 -14.06 7.20
N SER A 66 0.26 -14.10 6.83
CA SER A 66 -0.58 -15.31 6.88
C SER A 66 -0.38 -16.26 5.71
N SER A 67 -0.28 -15.75 4.48
CA SER A 67 -0.23 -16.56 3.24
C SER A 67 1.18 -16.86 2.77
N LYS A 68 2.15 -15.99 3.10
CA LYS A 68 3.48 -15.93 2.47
C LYS A 68 3.45 -15.77 0.94
N ASP A 69 2.33 -15.29 0.42
CA ASP A 69 2.08 -15.10 -1.01
C ASP A 69 1.83 -13.61 -1.29
N ALA A 70 2.71 -13.02 -2.12
CA ALA A 70 2.66 -11.61 -2.49
C ALA A 70 1.44 -11.25 -3.35
N ALA A 71 0.96 -12.16 -4.21
CA ALA A 71 -0.21 -11.92 -5.04
C ALA A 71 -1.48 -11.88 -4.19
N VAL A 72 -1.62 -12.81 -3.25
CA VAL A 72 -2.74 -12.81 -2.27
C VAL A 72 -2.70 -11.55 -1.41
N ALA A 73 -1.51 -11.16 -0.96
CA ALA A 73 -1.33 -9.96 -0.15
C ALA A 73 -1.65 -8.67 -0.91
N HIS A 74 -1.24 -8.59 -2.18
CA HIS A 74 -1.57 -7.47 -3.05
C HIS A 74 -3.08 -7.39 -3.29
N ALA A 75 -3.75 -8.51 -3.60
CA ALA A 75 -5.20 -8.52 -3.75
C ALA A 75 -5.94 -8.02 -2.49
N ALA A 76 -5.46 -8.40 -1.30
CA ALA A 76 -6.00 -7.89 -0.03
C ALA A 76 -5.80 -6.38 0.14
N ALA A 77 -4.67 -5.85 -0.33
CA ALA A 77 -4.40 -4.42 -0.31
C ALA A 77 -5.34 -3.65 -1.25
N CYS A 78 -5.57 -4.16 -2.47
CA CYS A 78 -6.51 -3.56 -3.42
C CYS A 78 -7.95 -3.59 -2.87
N ALA A 79 -8.40 -4.71 -2.30
CA ALA A 79 -9.70 -4.78 -1.66
C ALA A 79 -9.86 -3.77 -0.51
N ARG A 80 -8.80 -3.52 0.26
CA ARG A 80 -8.81 -2.48 1.31
C ARG A 80 -8.93 -1.08 0.73
N LEU A 81 -8.25 -0.81 -0.37
CA LEU A 81 -8.31 0.46 -1.09
C LEU A 81 -9.70 0.72 -1.66
N GLU A 82 -10.35 -0.29 -2.24
CA GLU A 82 -11.74 -0.22 -2.71
C GLU A 82 -12.71 0.12 -1.56
N VAL A 83 -12.55 -0.50 -0.39
CA VAL A 83 -13.38 -0.18 0.79
C VAL A 83 -13.20 1.27 1.21
N ILE A 84 -11.97 1.78 1.22
CA ILE A 84 -11.72 3.19 1.58
C ILE A 84 -12.33 4.14 0.56
N ALA A 85 -12.24 3.80 -0.73
CA ALA A 85 -12.89 4.55 -1.80
C ALA A 85 -14.42 4.61 -1.60
N LEU A 86 -15.06 3.46 -1.32
CA LEU A 86 -16.50 3.40 -1.06
C LEU A 86 -16.91 4.28 0.13
N LEU A 87 -16.15 4.19 1.23
CA LEU A 87 -16.41 5.01 2.44
C LEU A 87 -16.20 6.51 2.18
N ALA A 88 -15.21 6.87 1.38
CA ALA A 88 -14.97 8.27 1.01
C ALA A 88 -16.09 8.84 0.13
N ASP A 89 -16.65 8.01 -0.75
CA ASP A 89 -17.79 8.36 -1.61
C ASP A 89 -19.14 8.36 -0.86
N GLY A 90 -19.16 8.00 0.42
CA GLY A 90 -20.37 7.95 1.27
C GLY A 90 -21.33 6.79 0.96
N ARG A 91 -20.79 5.67 0.47
CA ARG A 91 -21.55 4.46 0.13
C ARG A 91 -21.47 3.38 1.20
#